data_AF-A0A427NM10-F1
#
_entry.id   AF-A0A427NM10-F1
#
_cell.length_a   1.000
_cell.length_b   1.000
_cell.length_c   1.000
_cell.angle_alpha   90.00
_cell.angle_beta   90.00
_cell.angle_gamma   90.00
#
_symmetry.space_group_name_H-M   'P 1'
#
loop_
_entity.id
_entity.type
_entity.pdbx_description
1 polymer ?
#
loop_
_entity_poly.entity_id
_entity_poly.type
_entity_poly.pdbx_seq_one_letter_code
_entity_poly.pdbx_strand_id
1 'polypeptide(L)'
;MHYNPDDVSRLFLGVPTLQLNRAAPAERFLAAAVESGIELRHVLRDYPHVRYQPLDFHYLCQQSLSALDDPLLADLTCDMQHGWRGAHWAALLIALSGNARYLPHLDAAGRHRGVEWTAGLAKAASAPDAQSSACRCCRSIVQLRHQLAALPRVVVRLRPWHSPEALEARANAVRAAYRSGGADAALPLARR
;
A
#
# COMPACT_ATOMS: atom_id res chain seq x y z
N MET A 1 -5.05 -11.13 9.29
CA MET A 1 -5.57 -9.77 9.17
C MET A 1 -5.22 -9.01 10.43
N HIS A 2 -4.34 -8.03 10.28
CA HIS A 2 -3.90 -7.09 11.31
C HIS A 2 -4.71 -5.80 11.24
N TYR A 3 -5.12 -5.40 10.03
CA TYR A 3 -5.88 -4.19 9.76
C TYR A 3 -7.27 -4.49 9.20
N ASN A 4 -8.18 -3.53 9.37
CA ASN A 4 -9.54 -3.60 8.87
C ASN A 4 -9.54 -3.77 7.34
N PRO A 5 -10.22 -4.80 6.79
CA PRO A 5 -10.21 -5.08 5.34
C PRO A 5 -10.67 -3.93 4.45
N ASP A 6 -11.58 -3.08 4.93
CA ASP A 6 -12.06 -1.91 4.18
C ASP A 6 -10.97 -0.85 4.07
N ASP A 7 -10.21 -0.63 5.14
CA ASP A 7 -9.12 0.35 5.18
C ASP A 7 -7.98 -0.11 4.26
N VAL A 8 -7.66 -1.41 4.28
CA VAL A 8 -6.68 -2.03 3.36
C VAL A 8 -7.16 -1.95 1.91
N SER A 9 -8.43 -2.25 1.64
CA SER A 9 -8.99 -2.19 0.27
C SER A 9 -8.89 -0.80 -0.34
N ARG A 10 -9.18 0.24 0.45
CA ARG A 10 -9.09 1.64 -0.01
C ARG A 10 -7.70 2.03 -0.50
N LEU A 11 -6.63 1.40 0.00
CA LEU A 11 -5.27 1.67 -0.44
C LEU A 11 -4.98 1.21 -1.87
N PHE A 12 -5.76 0.26 -2.41
CA PHE A 12 -5.48 -0.30 -3.73
C PHE A 12 -6.66 -0.32 -4.71
N LEU A 13 -7.85 0.14 -4.31
CA LEU A 13 -9.02 0.25 -5.21
C LEU A 13 -8.76 1.15 -6.44
N GLY A 14 -7.94 2.19 -6.29
CA GLY A 14 -7.56 3.10 -7.37
C GLY A 14 -6.37 2.63 -8.22
N VAL A 15 -5.77 1.48 -7.91
CA VAL A 15 -4.57 1.01 -8.61
C VAL A 15 -4.97 0.50 -10.00
N PRO A 16 -4.30 0.95 -11.06
CA PRO A 16 -4.54 0.44 -12.42
C PRO A 16 -3.88 -0.93 -12.62
N THR A 17 -4.32 -1.91 -11.83
CA THR A 17 -3.77 -3.28 -11.77
C THR A 17 -3.64 -3.95 -13.13
N LEU A 18 -4.60 -3.74 -14.04
CA LEU A 18 -4.55 -4.29 -15.40
C LEU A 18 -3.52 -3.61 -16.31
N GLN A 19 -3.18 -2.34 -16.06
CA GLN A 19 -2.09 -1.67 -16.78
C GLN A 19 -0.73 -2.09 -16.19
N LEU A 20 -0.70 -2.49 -14.92
CA LEU A 20 0.51 -2.75 -14.16
C LEU A 20 0.80 -4.24 -13.94
N ASN A 21 0.03 -5.18 -14.51
CA ASN A 21 0.25 -6.62 -14.31
C ASN A 21 1.10 -7.28 -15.41
N ARG A 22 1.53 -6.54 -16.43
CA ARG A 22 2.36 -7.04 -17.56
C ARG A 22 3.31 -5.96 -18.06
N ALA A 23 4.43 -6.39 -18.63
CA ALA A 23 5.52 -5.51 -19.08
C ALA A 23 5.10 -4.35 -19.99
N ALA A 24 4.53 -4.63 -21.16
CA ALA A 24 4.26 -3.61 -22.18
C ALA A 24 3.27 -2.50 -21.74
N PRO A 25 2.11 -2.80 -21.12
CA PRO A 25 1.24 -1.74 -20.60
C PRO A 25 1.87 -1.03 -19.39
N ALA A 26 2.60 -1.75 -18.53
CA ALA A 26 3.21 -1.17 -17.35
C ALA A 26 4.32 -0.18 -17.72
N GLU A 27 5.12 -0.49 -18.74
CA GLU A 27 6.17 0.41 -19.22
C GLU A 27 5.58 1.76 -19.64
N ARG A 28 4.53 1.75 -20.47
CA ARG A 28 3.87 2.97 -20.92
C ARG A 28 3.27 3.76 -19.76
N PHE A 29 2.57 3.07 -18.86
CA PHE A 29 1.94 3.71 -17.71
C PHE A 29 2.98 4.33 -16.77
N LEU A 30 4.03 3.58 -16.40
CA LEU A 30 5.06 4.04 -15.48
C LEU A 30 5.87 5.18 -16.10
N ALA A 31 6.19 5.12 -17.39
CA ALA A 31 6.86 6.20 -18.10
C ALA A 31 6.01 7.50 -18.06
N ALA A 32 4.72 7.41 -18.39
CA ALA A 32 3.81 8.56 -18.33
C ALA A 32 3.66 9.11 -16.91
N ALA A 33 3.64 8.24 -15.89
CA ALA A 33 3.64 8.67 -14.49
C ALA A 33 4.94 9.40 -14.11
N VAL A 34 6.10 8.91 -14.55
CA VAL A 34 7.38 9.61 -14.35
C VAL A 34 7.35 10.99 -15.01
N GLU A 35 6.92 11.07 -16.27
CA GLU A 35 6.83 12.32 -17.03
C GLU A 35 5.90 13.33 -16.34
N SER A 36 4.72 12.89 -15.90
CA SER A 36 3.76 13.71 -15.16
C SER A 36 4.37 14.25 -13.86
N GLY A 37 5.13 13.42 -13.13
CA GLY A 37 5.84 13.86 -11.92
C GLY A 37 6.98 14.85 -12.18
N ILE A 38 7.60 14.79 -13.36
CA ILE A 38 8.62 15.77 -13.78
C ILE A 38 7.98 17.11 -14.13
N GLU A 39 6.95 17.07 -14.99
CA GLU A 39 6.25 18.26 -15.50
C GLU A 39 5.52 19.00 -14.38
N LEU A 40 4.79 18.26 -13.54
CA LEU A 40 3.96 18.82 -12.46
C LEU A 40 4.67 18.80 -11.11
N ARG A 41 6.01 18.78 -11.10
CA ARG A 41 6.83 18.76 -9.88
C ARG A 41 6.48 19.90 -8.91
N HIS A 42 6.15 21.07 -9.45
CA HIS A 42 5.75 22.23 -8.68
C HIS A 42 4.44 21.97 -7.91
N VAL A 43 3.45 21.32 -8.53
CA VAL A 43 2.22 20.89 -7.86
C VAL A 43 2.48 19.76 -6.87
N LEU A 44 3.31 18.80 -7.26
CA LEU A 44 3.61 17.63 -6.44
C LEU A 44 4.26 18.00 -5.10
N ARG A 45 5.07 19.08 -5.06
CA ARG A 45 5.69 19.62 -3.84
C ARG A 45 4.67 20.11 -2.80
N ASP A 46 3.50 20.56 -3.23
CA ASP A 46 2.47 21.09 -2.35
C ASP A 46 1.54 20.01 -1.77
N TYR A 47 1.76 18.75 -2.14
CA TYR A 47 1.12 17.61 -1.51
C TYR A 47 1.50 17.53 -0.01
N PRO A 48 0.54 17.34 0.93
CA PRO A 48 -0.84 16.90 0.72
C PRO A 48 -1.90 18.01 0.65
N HIS A 49 -1.51 19.28 0.67
CA HIS A 49 -2.45 20.41 0.71
C HIS A 49 -3.14 20.66 -0.63
N VAL A 50 -2.40 20.42 -1.73
CA VAL A 50 -2.93 20.51 -3.09
C VAL A 50 -2.99 19.11 -3.70
N ARG A 51 -4.11 18.82 -4.36
CA ARG A 51 -4.28 17.60 -5.17
C ARG A 51 -4.69 17.99 -6.57
N TYR A 52 -4.09 17.31 -7.53
CA TYR A 52 -4.37 17.48 -8.95
C TYR A 52 -4.42 16.10 -9.63
N GLN A 53 -5.50 15.84 -10.36
CA GLN A 53 -5.87 14.53 -10.87
C GLN A 53 -4.75 13.80 -11.65
N PRO A 54 -3.93 14.46 -12.51
CA PRO A 54 -2.83 13.79 -13.21
C PRO A 54 -1.77 13.16 -12.30
N LEU A 55 -1.71 13.56 -11.03
CA LEU A 55 -0.78 13.04 -10.02
C LEU A 55 -1.43 12.06 -9.04
N ASP A 56 -2.67 11.61 -9.29
CA ASP A 56 -3.39 10.70 -8.39
C ASP A 56 -2.62 9.41 -8.11
N PHE A 57 -1.88 8.89 -9.09
CA PHE A 57 -1.02 7.72 -8.89
C PHE A 57 0.12 8.00 -7.90
N HIS A 58 0.77 9.17 -7.95
CA HIS A 58 1.80 9.56 -6.97
C HIS A 58 1.21 9.65 -5.56
N TYR A 59 0.04 10.25 -5.42
CA TYR A 59 -0.63 10.37 -4.12
C TYR A 59 -0.99 9.00 -3.54
N LEU A 60 -1.51 8.10 -4.38
CA LEU A 60 -1.84 6.72 -3.99
C LEU A 60 -0.60 5.95 -3.53
N CYS A 61 0.50 6.04 -4.30
CA CYS A 61 1.78 5.47 -3.94
C CYS A 61 2.29 6.05 -2.61
N GLN A 62 2.26 7.38 -2.45
CA GLN A 62 2.76 8.03 -1.24
C GLN A 62 1.95 7.68 0.01
N GLN A 63 0.62 7.60 -0.11
CA GLN A 63 -0.26 7.14 0.98
C GLN A 63 0.09 5.72 1.39
N SER A 64 0.17 4.82 0.43
CA SER A 64 0.45 3.41 0.70
C SER A 64 1.87 3.20 1.26
N LEU A 65 2.87 3.93 0.76
CA LEU A 65 4.24 3.90 1.29
C LEU A 65 4.35 4.52 2.69
N SER A 66 3.52 5.51 3.02
CA SER A 66 3.49 6.10 4.36
C SER A 66 2.94 5.12 5.40
N ALA A 67 2.04 4.23 4.98
CA ALA A 67 1.47 3.15 5.80
C ALA A 67 2.24 1.82 5.73
N LEU A 68 3.32 1.75 4.93
CA LEU A 68 3.99 0.50 4.62
C LEU A 68 4.72 -0.09 5.83
N ASP A 69 4.25 -1.24 6.29
CA ASP A 69 4.85 -2.07 7.32
C ASP A 69 4.67 -3.56 7.01
N ASP A 70 5.31 -4.43 7.80
CA ASP A 70 5.18 -5.88 7.65
C ASP A 70 3.74 -6.39 7.85
N PRO A 71 2.94 -5.90 8.83
CA PRO A 71 1.53 -6.25 8.97
C PRO A 71 0.68 -5.94 7.74
N LEU A 72 0.85 -4.77 7.11
CA LEU A 72 0.12 -4.40 5.90
C LEU A 72 0.49 -5.29 4.73
N LEU A 73 1.78 -5.59 4.55
CA LEU A 73 2.24 -6.50 3.50
C LEU A 73 1.66 -7.90 3.70
N ALA A 74 1.70 -8.42 4.93
CA ALA A 74 1.11 -9.71 5.26
C ALA A 74 -0.41 -9.74 4.98
N ASP A 75 -1.12 -8.65 5.27
CA ASP A 75 -2.55 -8.53 4.98
C ASP A 75 -2.84 -8.45 3.48
N LEU A 76 -2.03 -7.71 2.71
CA LEU A 76 -2.18 -7.58 1.26
C LEU A 76 -1.86 -8.88 0.50
N THR A 77 -0.94 -9.70 1.02
CA THR A 77 -0.51 -10.95 0.37
C THR A 77 -1.25 -12.19 0.87
N CYS A 78 -2.14 -12.05 1.86
CA CYS A 78 -2.97 -13.15 2.38
C CYS A 78 -4.16 -13.48 1.46
N ASP A 79 -4.27 -14.75 1.05
CA ASP A 79 -4.96 -15.19 -0.17
C ASP A 79 -6.51 -15.35 -0.10
N MET A 80 -7.22 -14.62 0.78
CA MET A 80 -8.68 -14.86 0.93
C MET A 80 -9.59 -13.63 0.88
N GLN A 81 -9.10 -12.39 1.02
CA GLN A 81 -10.00 -11.21 1.09
C GLN A 81 -9.78 -10.19 -0.03
N HIS A 82 -8.54 -9.95 -0.43
CA HIS A 82 -8.19 -8.95 -1.45
C HIS A 82 -7.85 -9.57 -2.81
N GLY A 83 -7.83 -10.90 -2.88
CA GLY A 83 -7.42 -11.70 -4.03
C GLY A 83 -6.04 -11.31 -4.55
N TRP A 84 -5.76 -11.64 -5.81
CA TRP A 84 -4.47 -11.34 -6.43
C TRP A 84 -4.15 -9.84 -6.56
N ARG A 85 -5.15 -8.96 -6.46
CA ARG A 85 -4.97 -7.49 -6.57
C ARG A 85 -4.21 -6.93 -5.36
N GLY A 86 -4.49 -7.44 -4.15
CA GLY A 86 -3.74 -7.06 -2.94
C GLY A 86 -2.26 -7.43 -3.08
N ALA A 87 -1.97 -8.68 -3.46
CA ALA A 87 -0.61 -9.16 -3.67
C ALA A 87 0.11 -8.44 -4.83
N HIS A 88 -0.62 -8.09 -5.89
CA HIS A 88 -0.11 -7.26 -6.99
C HIS A 88 0.31 -5.87 -6.47
N TRP A 89 -0.52 -5.24 -5.64
CA TRP A 89 -0.18 -3.95 -5.04
C TRP A 89 0.98 -4.06 -4.07
N ALA A 90 1.03 -5.09 -3.22
CA ALA A 90 2.16 -5.35 -2.33
C ALA A 90 3.47 -5.48 -3.13
N ALA A 91 3.48 -6.23 -4.23
CA ALA A 91 4.67 -6.34 -5.08
C ALA A 91 5.12 -4.98 -5.61
N LEU A 92 4.19 -4.14 -6.06
CA LEU A 92 4.50 -2.80 -6.53
C LEU A 92 5.00 -1.87 -5.41
N LEU A 93 4.43 -1.95 -4.20
CA LEU A 93 4.90 -1.19 -3.03
C LEU A 93 6.31 -1.61 -2.61
N ILE A 94 6.62 -2.91 -2.66
CA ILE A 94 7.97 -3.42 -2.42
C ILE A 94 8.92 -2.85 -3.47
N ALA A 95 8.54 -2.91 -4.75
CA ALA A 95 9.30 -2.32 -5.85
C ALA A 95 9.55 -0.82 -5.64
N LEU A 96 8.51 -0.04 -5.27
CA LEU A 96 8.62 1.40 -5.04
C LEU A 96 9.44 1.72 -3.79
N SER A 97 9.32 0.95 -2.71
CA SER A 97 10.11 1.14 -1.49
C SER A 97 11.60 0.89 -1.72
N GLY A 98 11.94 -0.04 -2.62
CA GLY A 98 13.31 -0.50 -2.85
C GLY A 98 13.92 -1.30 -1.70
N ASN A 99 13.12 -1.68 -0.71
CA ASN A 99 13.61 -2.37 0.46
C ASN A 99 13.49 -3.89 0.30
N ALA A 100 14.61 -4.54 0.00
CA ALA A 100 14.69 -5.98 -0.22
C ALA A 100 14.20 -6.82 0.98
N ARG A 101 14.17 -6.25 2.21
CA ARG A 101 13.66 -6.96 3.40
C ARG A 101 12.21 -7.42 3.26
N TYR A 102 11.44 -6.77 2.40
CA TYR A 102 10.02 -7.06 2.21
C TYR A 102 9.74 -8.14 1.15
N LEU A 103 10.75 -8.53 0.36
CA LEU A 103 10.59 -9.55 -0.68
C LEU A 103 10.00 -10.88 -0.17
N PRO A 104 10.34 -11.40 1.04
CA PRO A 104 9.76 -12.65 1.55
C PRO A 104 8.23 -12.64 1.66
N HIS A 105 7.58 -11.47 1.78
CA HIS A 105 6.11 -11.38 1.79
C HIS A 105 5.46 -11.85 0.48
N LEU A 106 6.23 -11.93 -0.61
CA LEU A 106 5.76 -12.36 -1.92
C LEU A 106 5.97 -13.86 -2.20
N ASP A 107 6.63 -14.62 -1.31
CA ASP A 107 7.03 -16.00 -1.61
C ASP A 107 5.84 -16.93 -1.95
N ALA A 108 4.71 -16.74 -1.26
CA ALA A 108 3.48 -17.48 -1.52
C ALA A 108 2.69 -16.92 -2.72
N ALA A 109 2.44 -15.60 -2.72
CA ALA A 109 1.55 -14.96 -3.70
C ALA A 109 2.21 -14.71 -5.08
N GLY A 110 3.54 -14.68 -5.14
CA GLY A 110 4.32 -14.40 -6.33
C GLY A 110 4.17 -15.45 -7.43
N ARG A 111 3.66 -16.65 -7.12
CA ARG A 111 3.38 -17.71 -8.11
C ARG A 111 2.03 -17.50 -8.82
N HIS A 112 1.18 -16.61 -8.32
CA HIS A 112 -0.09 -16.31 -8.97
C HIS A 112 0.14 -15.57 -10.30
N ARG A 113 -0.51 -16.02 -11.38
CA ARG A 113 -0.32 -15.47 -12.74
C ARG A 113 -0.51 -13.95 -12.84
N GLY A 114 -1.40 -13.39 -12.02
CA GLY A 114 -1.64 -11.94 -11.95
C GLY A 114 -0.56 -11.13 -11.23
N VAL A 115 0.35 -11.80 -10.51
CA VAL A 115 1.34 -11.18 -9.61
C VAL A 115 2.77 -11.50 -10.05
N GLU A 116 3.00 -12.67 -10.65
CA GLU A 116 4.32 -13.19 -11.06
C GLU A 116 5.23 -12.15 -11.73
N TRP A 117 4.72 -11.46 -12.75
CA TRP A 117 5.48 -10.42 -13.44
C TRP A 117 5.86 -9.26 -12.50
N THR A 118 4.93 -8.82 -11.65
CA THR A 118 5.12 -7.69 -10.73
C THR A 118 6.03 -8.07 -9.57
N ALA A 119 5.96 -9.32 -9.09
CA ALA A 119 6.90 -9.87 -8.12
C ALA A 119 8.33 -9.92 -8.69
N GLY A 120 8.47 -10.32 -9.96
CA GLY A 120 9.75 -10.24 -10.68
C GLY A 120 10.27 -8.81 -10.79
N LEU A 121 9.39 -7.84 -11.11
CA LEU A 121 9.73 -6.41 -11.11
C LEU A 121 10.17 -5.93 -9.72
N ALA A 122 9.49 -6.33 -8.65
CA ALA A 122 9.83 -5.96 -7.27
C ALA A 122 11.23 -6.45 -6.88
N LYS A 123 11.56 -7.69 -7.23
CA LYS A 123 12.90 -8.26 -7.04
C LYS A 123 13.95 -7.48 -7.82
N ALA A 124 13.70 -7.20 -9.09
CA ALA A 124 14.62 -6.44 -9.94
C ALA A 124 14.82 -4.99 -9.45
N ALA A 125 13.75 -4.33 -9.01
CA ALA A 125 13.79 -2.93 -8.54
C ALA A 125 14.38 -2.77 -7.13
N SER A 126 14.46 -3.86 -6.36
CA SER A 126 15.10 -3.89 -5.04
C SER A 126 16.58 -4.28 -5.10
N ALA A 127 17.10 -4.64 -6.28
CA ALA A 127 18.51 -4.94 -6.47
C ALA A 127 19.37 -3.66 -6.42
N PRO A 128 20.63 -3.73 -5.94
CA PRO A 128 21.51 -2.56 -5.85
C PRO A 128 21.77 -1.84 -7.19
N ASP A 129 21.72 -2.59 -8.29
CA ASP A 129 21.97 -2.14 -9.67
C ASP A 129 20.68 -1.78 -10.42
N ALA A 130 19.54 -1.69 -9.74
CA ALA A 130 18.23 -1.41 -10.34
C ALA A 130 18.21 -0.16 -11.24
N GLN A 131 18.97 0.88 -10.89
CA GLN A 131 19.09 2.11 -11.67
C GLN A 131 19.69 1.88 -13.07
N SER A 132 20.59 0.91 -13.20
CA SER A 132 21.27 0.53 -14.44
C SER A 132 20.61 -0.66 -15.13
N SER A 133 19.45 -1.12 -14.62
CA SER A 133 18.75 -2.28 -15.16
C SER A 133 18.36 -2.08 -16.63
N ALA A 134 18.53 -3.10 -17.46
CA ALA A 134 18.02 -3.09 -18.84
C ALA A 134 16.48 -2.99 -18.90
N CYS A 135 15.79 -3.43 -17.85
CA CYS A 135 14.33 -3.36 -17.74
C CYS A 135 13.86 -1.91 -17.59
N ARG A 136 13.12 -1.42 -18.58
CA ARG A 136 12.57 -0.04 -18.59
C ARG A 136 11.60 0.23 -17.44
N CYS A 137 10.77 -0.76 -17.09
CA CYS A 137 9.88 -0.67 -15.93
C CYS A 137 10.69 -0.49 -14.64
N CYS A 138 11.80 -1.21 -14.48
CA CYS A 138 12.67 -1.10 -13.30
C CYS A 138 13.22 0.33 -13.16
N ARG A 139 13.77 0.91 -14.23
CA ARG A 139 14.26 2.30 -14.21
C ARG A 139 13.15 3.30 -13.91
N SER A 140 11.95 3.10 -14.46
CA SER A 140 10.80 3.97 -14.18
C SER A 140 10.36 3.88 -12.71
N ILE A 141 10.39 2.68 -12.11
CA ILE A 141 10.12 2.49 -10.68
C ILE A 141 11.15 3.22 -9.83
N VAL A 142 12.44 3.16 -10.16
CA VAL A 142 13.47 3.88 -9.39
C VAL A 142 13.30 5.39 -9.53
N GLN A 143 12.97 5.90 -10.73
CA GLN A 143 12.65 7.32 -10.92
C GLN A 143 11.41 7.76 -10.12
N LEU A 144 10.32 6.98 -10.15
CA LEU A 144 9.14 7.22 -9.32
C LEU A 144 9.49 7.22 -7.83
N ARG A 145 10.31 6.28 -7.37
CA ARG A 145 10.80 6.23 -5.98
C ARG A 145 11.50 7.54 -5.61
N HIS A 146 12.35 8.09 -6.47
CA HIS A 146 13.00 9.37 -6.22
C HIS A 146 12.01 10.53 -6.14
N GLN A 147 10.98 10.55 -7.00
CA GLN A 147 9.91 11.57 -6.94
C GLN A 147 9.13 11.47 -5.63
N LEU A 148 8.77 10.26 -5.20
CA LEU A 148 8.02 10.00 -3.97
C LEU A 148 8.83 10.28 -2.71
N ALA A 149 10.14 10.02 -2.72
CA ALA A 149 11.02 10.29 -1.57
C ALA A 149 11.13 11.78 -1.21
N ALA A 150 10.83 12.68 -2.15
CA ALA A 150 10.78 14.12 -1.91
C ALA A 150 9.48 14.58 -1.23
N LEU A 151 8.46 13.71 -1.13
CA LEU A 151 7.15 14.06 -0.59
C LEU A 151 7.10 13.81 0.93
N PRO A 152 6.34 14.62 1.68
CA PRO A 152 6.13 14.37 3.09
C PRO A 152 5.38 13.05 3.28
N ARG A 153 5.70 12.32 4.36
CA ARG A 153 4.86 11.20 4.79
C ARG A 153 3.51 11.72 5.23
N VAL A 154 2.46 10.99 4.87
CA VAL A 154 1.08 11.33 5.24
C VAL A 154 0.54 10.36 6.28
N VAL A 155 -0.27 10.87 7.19
CA VAL A 155 -0.92 10.02 8.18
C VAL A 155 -2.04 9.23 7.52
N VAL A 156 -1.84 7.92 7.42
CA VAL A 156 -2.86 6.96 6.99
C VAL A 156 -3.31 6.17 8.20
N ARG A 157 -4.59 6.29 8.55
CA ARG A 157 -5.16 5.55 9.68
C ARG A 157 -5.69 4.20 9.17
N LEU A 158 -4.97 3.13 9.50
CA LEU A 158 -5.44 1.76 9.34
C LEU A 158 -5.96 1.27 10.70
N ARG A 159 -7.27 1.01 10.80
CA ARG A 159 -7.83 0.51 12.06
C ARG A 159 -7.37 -0.94 12.28
N PRO A 160 -6.95 -1.31 13.49
CA PRO A 160 -6.69 -2.71 13.82
C PRO A 160 -7.92 -3.58 13.53
N TRP A 161 -7.68 -4.79 13.04
CA TRP A 161 -8.72 -5.81 12.90
C TRP A 161 -8.98 -6.48 14.24
N HIS A 162 -10.27 -6.65 14.54
CA HIS A 162 -10.74 -7.46 15.67
C HIS A 162 -11.71 -8.50 15.10
N SER A 163 -11.60 -9.75 15.56
CA SER A 163 -12.58 -10.77 15.18
C SER A 163 -13.99 -10.36 15.63
N PRO A 164 -15.06 -10.82 14.95
CA PRO A 164 -16.43 -10.54 15.37
C PRO A 164 -16.69 -10.91 16.83
N GLU A 165 -16.14 -12.04 17.28
CA GLU A 165 -16.20 -12.51 18.67
C GLU A 165 -15.50 -11.55 19.64
N ALA A 166 -14.32 -11.03 19.28
CA ALA A 166 -13.60 -10.06 20.10
C ALA A 166 -14.34 -8.72 20.19
N LEU A 167 -14.98 -8.29 19.09
CA LEU A 167 -15.82 -7.09 19.07
C LEU A 167 -17.05 -7.26 19.96
N GLU A 168 -17.70 -8.42 19.90
CA GLU A 168 -18.86 -8.74 20.73
C GLU A 168 -18.48 -8.84 22.22
N ALA A 169 -17.39 -9.53 22.54
CA ALA A 169 -16.86 -9.61 23.90
C ALA A 169 -16.54 -8.21 24.45
N ARG A 170 -15.91 -7.34 23.65
CA ARG A 170 -15.66 -5.95 24.02
C ARG A 170 -16.96 -5.18 24.24
N ALA A 171 -17.92 -5.28 23.33
CA ALA A 171 -19.21 -4.61 23.47
C ALA A 171 -19.95 -5.05 24.75
N ASN A 172 -19.90 -6.35 25.06
CA ASN A 172 -20.48 -6.89 26.28
C ASN A 172 -19.76 -6.38 27.54
N ALA A 173 -18.42 -6.31 27.53
CA ALA A 173 -17.63 -5.74 28.62
C ALA A 173 -17.96 -4.24 28.84
N VAL A 174 -18.08 -3.45 27.77
CA VAL A 174 -18.47 -2.03 27.86
C VAL A 174 -19.89 -1.89 28.43
N ARG A 175 -20.85 -2.69 27.95
CA ARG A 175 -22.23 -2.68 28.48
C ARG A 175 -22.31 -3.10 29.94
N ALA A 176 -21.46 -4.05 30.38
CA ALA A 176 -21.39 -4.48 31.77
C ALA A 176 -20.82 -3.38 32.66
N ALA A 177 -19.70 -2.75 32.25
CA ALA A 177 -19.10 -1.63 32.97
C ALA A 177 -20.03 -0.42 33.06
N TYR A 178 -20.77 -0.13 31.99
CA TYR A 178 -21.79 0.93 32.00
C TYR A 178 -22.90 0.65 33.01
N ARG A 179 -23.36 -0.61 33.08
CA ARG A 179 -24.39 -1.03 34.04
C ARG A 179 -23.92 -0.99 35.49
N SER A 180 -22.65 -1.26 35.77
CA SER A 180 -22.13 -1.33 37.14
C SER A 180 -21.56 -0.01 37.66
N GLY A 181 -21.05 0.87 36.79
CA GLY A 181 -20.34 2.09 37.19
C GLY A 181 -20.57 3.30 36.27
N GLY A 182 -21.60 3.25 35.42
CA GLY A 182 -21.97 4.36 34.55
C GLY A 182 -20.95 4.66 33.44
N ALA A 183 -21.01 5.88 32.91
CA ALA A 183 -20.20 6.29 31.77
C ALA A 183 -18.70 6.28 32.07
N ASP A 184 -18.30 6.69 33.27
CA ASP A 184 -16.88 6.81 33.67
C ASP A 184 -16.19 5.44 33.71
N ALA A 185 -16.89 4.38 34.11
CA ALA A 185 -16.38 3.02 34.09
C ALA A 185 -16.31 2.42 32.68
N ALA A 186 -17.22 2.83 31.78
CA ALA A 186 -17.31 2.30 30.41
C ALA A 186 -16.32 2.97 29.43
N LEU A 187 -16.07 4.27 29.61
CA LEU A 187 -15.26 5.10 28.71
C LEU A 187 -13.82 4.57 28.46
N PRO A 188 -13.07 4.10 29.47
CA PRO A 188 -11.74 3.53 29.26
C PRO A 188 -11.74 2.26 28.40
N LEU A 189 -12.79 1.44 28.50
CA LEU A 189 -12.94 0.21 27.72
C LEU A 189 -13.43 0.50 26.29
N ALA A 190 -14.24 1.54 26.12
CA ALA A 190 -14.70 1.98 24.82
C ALA A 190 -13.56 2.60 23.97
N ARG A 191 -12.56 3.23 24.61
CA ARG A 191 -11.45 3.93 23.94
C ARG A 191 -10.24 3.05 23.55
N ARG A 192 -10.16 1.80 24.05
CA ARG A 192 -9.10 0.83 23.73
C ARG A 192 -9.47 -0.04 22.54
#